data_AF-A0A9N9H3W0-F1
#
_entry.id   AF-A0A9N9H3W0-F1
#
_cell.length_a   1.000
_cell.length_b   1.000
_cell.length_c   1.000
_cell.angle_alpha   90.00
_cell.angle_beta   90.00
_cell.angle_gamma   90.00
#
_symmetry.space_group_name_H-M   'P 1'
#
loop_
_entity.id
_entity.type
_entity.pdbx_description
1 polymer ?
#
loop_
_entity_poly.entity_id
_entity_poly.type
_entity_poly.pdbx_seq_one_letter_code
_entity_poly.pdbx_strand_id
1 'polypeptide(L)'
;MSLIFWRIYYDPLITKIDRDFEGFSISVKTPTGSEYKINLSVMAYMNDSLWIAESKIQLEEILKTASSFYKMTEIKVNANKLIFLTNARGNTSMFFENQILERRQQDEPFRYLGYEIWKKIEISGLGTEEEYEIIEKKKSEDKTE
;
A
#
# COMPACT_ATOMS: atom_id res chain seq x y z
N MET A 1 13.47 -3.00 19.12
CA MET A 1 12.22 -3.74 18.87
C MET A 1 12.58 -5.19 18.59
N SER A 2 12.02 -6.16 19.31
CA SER A 2 12.19 -7.57 18.94
C SER A 2 11.22 -7.94 17.80
N LEU A 3 11.54 -8.99 17.05
CA LEU A 3 10.71 -9.47 15.91
C LEU A 3 9.31 -9.93 16.33
N ILE A 4 9.08 -10.25 17.60
CA ILE A 4 7.75 -10.67 18.08
C ILE A 4 6.91 -9.49 18.57
N PHE A 5 7.55 -8.46 19.16
CA PHE A 5 6.81 -7.35 19.75
C PHE A 5 6.05 -6.55 18.71
N TRP A 6 6.65 -6.21 17.56
CA TRP A 6 5.94 -5.42 16.54
C TRP A 6 4.65 -6.12 16.10
N ARG A 7 4.66 -7.45 15.98
CA ARG A 7 3.46 -8.21 15.62
C ARG A 7 2.41 -8.10 16.70
N ILE A 8 2.77 -8.32 17.97
CA ILE A 8 1.82 -8.16 19.10
C ILE A 8 1.19 -6.76 19.13
N TYR A 9 1.98 -5.71 18.84
CA TYR A 9 1.49 -4.33 18.84
C TYR A 9 0.63 -4.01 17.61
N TYR A 10 0.98 -4.46 16.41
CA TYR A 10 0.28 -4.07 15.18
C TYR A 10 -0.86 -5.01 14.79
N ASP A 11 -0.85 -6.27 15.23
CA ASP A 11 -1.87 -7.27 14.85
C ASP A 11 -3.30 -6.79 15.13
N PRO A 12 -3.63 -6.17 16.28
CA PRO A 12 -4.98 -5.64 16.52
C PRO A 12 -5.42 -4.57 15.50
N LEU A 13 -4.49 -3.69 15.09
CA LEU A 13 -4.77 -2.67 14.07
C LEU A 13 -4.97 -3.32 12.70
N ILE A 14 -4.06 -4.22 12.30
CA ILE A 14 -4.11 -4.92 11.02
C ILE A 14 -5.42 -5.71 10.91
N THR A 15 -5.77 -6.50 11.92
CA THR A 15 -7.02 -7.29 11.94
C THR A 15 -8.26 -6.41 11.88
N LYS A 16 -8.24 -5.25 12.55
CA LYS A 16 -9.37 -4.30 12.51
C LYS A 16 -9.55 -3.73 11.11
N ILE A 17 -8.48 -3.32 10.45
CA ILE A 17 -8.54 -2.79 9.07
C ILE A 17 -8.94 -3.88 8.07
N ASP A 18 -8.33 -5.05 8.15
CA ASP A 18 -8.61 -6.17 7.25
C ASP A 18 -10.08 -6.64 7.33
N ARG A 19 -10.67 -6.62 8.52
CA ARG A 19 -12.07 -6.99 8.71
C ARG A 19 -13.05 -5.90 8.24
N ASP A 20 -12.71 -4.64 8.43
CA ASP A 20 -13.64 -3.53 8.22
C ASP A 20 -13.58 -2.97 6.79
N PHE A 21 -12.48 -3.22 6.05
CA PHE A 21 -12.24 -2.70 4.71
C PHE A 21 -11.77 -3.80 3.76
N GLU A 22 -12.48 -4.00 2.65
CA GLU A 22 -12.08 -4.98 1.63
C GLU A 22 -10.77 -4.58 0.90
N GLY A 23 -10.49 -3.27 0.80
CA GLY A 23 -9.29 -2.78 0.12
C GLY A 23 -9.26 -3.15 -1.36
N PHE A 24 -8.09 -3.54 -1.86
CA PHE A 24 -7.92 -3.96 -3.24
C PHE A 24 -8.31 -5.44 -3.43
N SER A 25 -9.09 -5.72 -4.47
CA SER A 25 -9.53 -7.06 -4.83
C SER A 25 -8.79 -7.57 -6.07
N ILE A 26 -8.12 -8.72 -5.97
CA ILE A 26 -7.53 -9.45 -7.10
C ILE A 26 -8.34 -10.73 -7.33
N SER A 27 -8.75 -10.98 -8.57
CA SER A 27 -9.38 -12.25 -8.94
C SER A 27 -8.41 -13.05 -9.80
N VAL A 28 -7.99 -14.22 -9.30
CA VAL A 28 -7.07 -15.12 -10.00
C VAL A 28 -7.85 -16.33 -10.49
N LYS A 29 -7.83 -16.57 -11.80
CA LYS A 29 -8.35 -17.81 -12.39
C LYS A 29 -7.30 -18.91 -12.25
N THR A 30 -7.67 -19.99 -11.57
CA THR A 30 -6.82 -21.18 -11.48
C THR A 30 -6.88 -21.99 -12.78
N PRO A 31 -5.87 -22.84 -13.05
CA PRO A 31 -5.88 -23.73 -14.20
C PRO A 31 -7.10 -24.67 -14.26
N THR A 32 -7.73 -24.94 -13.12
CA THR A 32 -8.95 -25.76 -13.00
C THR A 32 -10.24 -24.98 -13.31
N GLY A 33 -10.14 -23.68 -13.63
CA GLY A 33 -11.28 -22.81 -13.95
C GLY A 33 -11.93 -22.14 -12.75
N SER A 34 -11.48 -22.41 -11.52
CA SER A 34 -11.99 -21.77 -10.31
C SER A 34 -11.42 -20.36 -10.16
N GLU A 35 -12.27 -19.38 -9.83
CA GLU A 35 -11.86 -18.01 -9.54
C GLU A 35 -11.64 -17.84 -8.03
N TYR A 36 -10.46 -17.35 -7.66
CA TYR A 36 -10.12 -17.02 -6.28
C TYR A 36 -10.01 -15.51 -6.14
N LYS A 37 -10.85 -14.93 -5.28
CA LYS A 37 -10.80 -13.52 -4.93
C LYS A 37 -9.91 -13.33 -3.70
N ILE A 38 -8.93 -12.45 -3.80
CA ILE A 38 -8.05 -12.04 -2.70
C ILE A 38 -8.33 -10.56 -2.45
N ASN A 39 -8.70 -10.24 -1.21
CA ASN A 39 -8.90 -8.87 -0.75
C ASN A 39 -7.69 -8.44 0.08
N LEU A 40 -7.24 -7.20 -0.08
CA LEU A 40 -6.07 -6.66 0.59
C LEU A 40 -6.24 -5.18 0.91
N SER A 41 -6.46 -4.85 2.18
CA SER A 41 -6.54 -3.46 2.66
C SER A 41 -5.30 -3.00 3.43
N VAL A 42 -4.46 -3.93 3.88
CA VAL A 42 -3.26 -3.65 4.67
C VAL A 42 -2.14 -4.65 4.40
N MET A 43 -0.91 -4.13 4.27
CA MET A 43 0.31 -4.91 4.45
C MET A 43 1.18 -4.23 5.50
N ALA A 44 1.81 -5.01 6.39
CA ALA A 44 2.72 -4.48 7.38
C ALA A 44 3.88 -5.43 7.62
N TYR A 45 5.09 -4.86 7.71
CA TYR A 45 6.30 -5.57 8.05
C TYR A 45 7.17 -4.70 8.94
N MET A 46 7.28 -5.09 10.21
CA MET A 46 8.00 -4.32 11.24
C MET A 46 7.49 -2.88 11.37
N ASN A 47 8.22 -1.90 10.81
CA ASN A 47 7.90 -0.47 10.89
C ASN A 47 7.27 0.06 9.58
N ASP A 48 7.30 -0.72 8.51
CA ASP A 48 6.77 -0.33 7.21
C ASP A 48 5.33 -0.84 7.09
N SER A 49 4.43 0.04 6.68
CA SER A 49 3.02 -0.30 6.45
C SER A 49 2.56 0.28 5.12
N LEU A 50 1.69 -0.46 4.45
CA LEU A 50 1.00 -0.07 3.24
C LEU A 50 -0.50 -0.21 3.49
N TRP A 51 -1.23 0.88 3.27
CA TRP A 51 -2.68 0.94 3.36
C TRP A 51 -3.25 1.07 1.96
N ILE A 52 -4.20 0.21 1.61
CA ILE A 52 -4.79 0.14 0.27
C ILE A 52 -6.31 0.28 0.40
N ALA A 53 -6.90 1.11 -0.44
CA ALA A 53 -8.33 1.40 -0.42
C ALA A 53 -8.84 1.65 -1.85
N GLU A 54 -10.12 1.38 -2.08
CA GLU A 54 -10.76 1.60 -3.39
C GLU A 54 -11.06 3.09 -3.66
N SER A 55 -11.11 3.91 -2.61
CA SER A 55 -11.41 5.33 -2.70
C SER A 55 -10.64 6.17 -1.69
N LYS A 56 -10.51 7.47 -1.98
CA LYS A 56 -9.91 8.43 -1.05
C LYS A 56 -10.64 8.45 0.30
N ILE A 57 -11.97 8.42 0.28
CA ILE A 57 -12.81 8.46 1.51
C ILE A 57 -12.49 7.24 2.38
N GLN A 58 -12.46 6.05 1.79
CA GLN A 58 -12.14 4.82 2.51
C GLN A 58 -10.70 4.85 3.06
N LEU A 59 -9.74 5.38 2.30
CA LEU A 59 -8.37 5.56 2.79
C LEU A 59 -8.31 6.52 3.99
N GLU A 60 -9.07 7.61 3.97
CA GLU A 60 -9.18 8.54 5.10
C GLU A 60 -9.78 7.87 6.35
N GLU A 61 -10.74 6.96 6.19
CA GLU A 61 -11.30 6.17 7.29
C GLU A 61 -10.30 5.17 7.87
N ILE A 62 -9.53 4.49 7.02
CA ILE A 62 -8.41 3.62 7.43
C ILE A 62 -7.39 4.44 8.23
N LEU A 63 -6.97 5.59 7.70
CA LEU A 63 -5.98 6.45 8.35
C LEU A 63 -6.50 7.06 9.65
N LYS A 64 -7.79 7.37 9.76
CA LYS A 64 -8.42 7.81 11.01
C LYS A 64 -8.37 6.72 12.07
N THR A 65 -8.65 5.48 11.68
CA THR A 65 -8.57 4.31 12.57
C THR A 65 -7.12 4.08 13.02
N ALA A 66 -6.16 4.13 12.10
CA ALA A 66 -4.74 4.01 12.39
C ALA A 66 -4.24 5.13 13.31
N SER A 67 -4.59 6.39 13.04
CA SER A 67 -4.21 7.54 13.88
C SER A 67 -4.76 7.41 15.31
N SER A 68 -6.01 6.96 15.46
CA SER A 68 -6.58 6.67 16.78
C SER A 68 -5.80 5.58 17.52
N PHE A 69 -5.39 4.54 16.79
CA PHE A 69 -4.58 3.46 17.35
C PHE A 69 -3.20 3.96 17.78
N TYR A 70 -2.51 4.72 16.92
CA TYR A 70 -1.19 5.27 17.22
C TYR A 70 -1.18 6.17 18.44
N LYS A 71 -2.24 6.98 18.63
CA LYS A 71 -2.42 7.80 19.84
C LYS A 71 -2.61 6.94 21.09
N MET A 72 -3.38 5.87 20.99
CA MET A 72 -3.63 4.95 22.11
C MET A 72 -2.36 4.19 22.52
N THR A 73 -1.53 3.78 21.56
CA THR A 73 -0.33 2.97 21.80
C THR A 73 0.96 3.78 21.88
N GLU A 74 0.87 5.11 21.79
CA GLU A 74 2.02 6.04 21.71
C GLU A 74 3.01 5.72 20.57
N ILE A 75 2.52 5.11 19.49
CA ILE A 75 3.33 4.86 18.29
C ILE A 75 3.49 6.18 17.53
N LYS A 76 4.73 6.50 17.15
CA LYS A 76 5.03 7.72 16.39
C LYS A 76 5.24 7.41 14.92
N VAL A 77 4.41 8.01 14.07
CA VAL A 77 4.56 7.93 12.62
C VAL A 77 5.69 8.84 12.16
N ASN A 78 6.55 8.32 11.29
CA ASN A 78 7.58 9.15 10.65
C ASN A 78 6.97 9.87 9.43
N ALA A 79 6.53 11.11 9.67
CA ALA A 79 5.92 11.98 8.66
C ALA A 79 6.73 12.10 7.36
N ASN A 80 8.06 12.13 7.45
CA ASN A 80 8.97 12.31 6.31
C ASN A 80 9.06 11.08 5.40
N LYS A 81 8.57 9.92 5.84
CA LYS A 81 8.60 8.67 5.08
C LYS A 81 7.26 8.33 4.43
N LEU A 82 6.23 9.16 4.63
CA LEU A 82 4.92 8.90 4.07
C LEU A 82 4.90 9.16 2.58
N ILE A 83 4.26 8.25 1.86
CA ILE A 83 4.12 8.29 0.41
C ILE A 83 2.64 8.11 0.10
N PHE A 84 2.07 9.03 -0.66
CA PHE A 84 0.68 8.94 -1.13
C PHE A 84 0.65 8.64 -2.63
N LEU A 85 -0.02 7.55 -2.98
CA LEU A 85 -0.23 7.10 -4.36
C LEU A 85 -1.72 6.99 -4.61
N THR A 86 -2.16 7.45 -5.78
CA THR A 86 -3.55 7.34 -6.23
C THR A 86 -3.62 7.33 -7.74
N ASN A 87 -4.54 6.57 -8.29
CA ASN A 87 -4.92 6.56 -9.71
C ASN A 87 -5.95 7.66 -10.06
N ALA A 88 -6.45 8.42 -9.08
CA ALA A 88 -7.39 9.50 -9.32
C ALA A 88 -6.81 10.53 -10.32
N ARG A 89 -7.66 11.05 -11.22
CA ARG A 89 -7.26 12.09 -12.17
C ARG A 89 -7.20 13.46 -11.48
N GLY A 90 -6.22 14.27 -11.86
CA GLY A 90 -6.02 15.62 -11.32
C GLY A 90 -5.14 15.68 -10.06
N ASN A 91 -4.97 16.89 -9.52
CA ASN A 91 -4.24 17.10 -8.28
C ASN A 91 -5.07 16.58 -7.11
N THR A 92 -4.57 15.54 -6.46
CA THR A 92 -5.19 14.93 -5.29
C THR A 92 -4.20 15.03 -4.14
N SER A 93 -4.66 15.57 -3.02
CA SER A 93 -3.93 15.59 -1.75
C SER A 93 -4.79 15.01 -0.64
N MET A 94 -4.15 14.62 0.45
CA MET A 94 -4.80 14.04 1.62
C MET A 94 -4.20 14.64 2.89
N PHE A 95 -5.00 14.81 3.95
CA PHE A 95 -4.48 15.27 5.23
C PHE A 95 -4.28 14.10 6.19
N PHE A 96 -3.11 14.00 6.80
CA PHE A 96 -2.79 12.94 7.76
C PHE A 96 -1.69 13.38 8.74
N GLU A 97 -1.81 13.05 10.03
CA GLU A 97 -0.83 13.40 11.09
C GLU A 97 -0.34 14.85 11.02
N ASN A 98 -1.27 15.80 10.87
CA ASN A 98 -1.00 17.24 10.80
C ASN A 98 -0.23 17.73 9.56
N GLN A 99 -0.14 16.93 8.51
CA GLN A 99 0.49 17.32 7.25
C GLN A 99 -0.39 16.99 6.03
N ILE A 100 -0.14 17.71 4.94
CA ILE A 100 -0.75 17.42 3.64
C ILE A 100 0.18 16.47 2.90
N LEU A 101 -0.35 15.30 2.54
CA LEU A 101 0.27 14.33 1.66
C LEU A 101 -0.12 14.64 0.23
N GLU A 102 0.84 15.18 -0.52
CA GLU A 102 0.69 15.38 -1.95
C GLU A 102 0.87 14.06 -2.69
N ARG A 103 0.12 13.89 -3.78
CA ARG A 103 0.28 12.75 -4.68
C ARG A 103 1.73 12.70 -5.19
N ARG A 104 2.38 11.55 -5.00
CA ARG A 104 3.67 11.28 -5.66
C ARG A 104 3.47 11.18 -7.17
N GLN A 105 4.37 11.80 -7.94
CA GLN A 105 4.42 11.59 -9.38
C GLN A 105 4.63 10.11 -9.68
N GLN A 106 3.84 9.56 -10.61
CA GLN A 106 3.81 8.12 -10.91
C GLN A 106 4.90 7.67 -11.88
N ASP A 107 5.80 8.58 -12.25
CA ASP A 107 6.87 8.34 -13.24
C ASP A 107 8.07 7.62 -12.62
N GLU A 108 8.15 7.59 -11.28
CA GLU A 108 9.16 6.86 -10.52
C GLU A 108 8.55 5.62 -9.85
N PRO A 109 9.28 4.48 -9.83
CA PRO A 109 8.83 3.32 -9.09
C PRO A 109 8.81 3.63 -7.59
N PHE A 110 7.83 3.09 -6.88
CA PHE A 110 7.88 3.10 -5.42
C PHE A 110 8.51 1.80 -4.92
N ARG A 111 9.39 1.91 -3.93
CA ARG A 111 10.05 0.76 -3.33
C ARG A 111 9.32 0.34 -2.06
N TYR A 112 8.94 -0.93 -1.96
CA TYR A 112 8.35 -1.53 -0.76
C TYR A 112 9.03 -2.86 -0.46
N LEU A 113 9.60 -2.99 0.75
CA LEU A 113 10.30 -4.20 1.22
C LEU A 113 11.36 -4.75 0.26
N GLY A 114 12.08 -3.86 -0.43
CA GLY A 114 13.14 -4.23 -1.36
C GLY A 114 12.69 -4.37 -2.82
N TYR A 115 11.39 -4.49 -3.08
CA TYR A 115 10.80 -4.58 -4.42
C TYR A 115 10.46 -3.22 -5.00
N GLU A 116 10.64 -3.06 -6.31
CA GLU A 116 10.22 -1.87 -7.05
C GLU A 116 8.89 -2.14 -7.74
N ILE A 117 7.92 -1.27 -7.51
CA ILE A 117 6.58 -1.37 -8.09
C ILE A 117 6.42 -0.25 -9.10
N TRP A 118 6.11 -0.64 -10.34
CA TRP A 118 6.03 0.24 -11.49
C TRP A 118 4.57 0.44 -11.90
N LYS A 119 4.25 1.64 -12.38
CA LYS A 119 3.01 1.87 -13.11
C LYS A 119 3.15 1.22 -14.48
N LYS A 120 2.21 0.35 -14.84
CA LYS A 120 2.08 -0.14 -16.21
C LYS A 120 1.14 0.79 -16.97
N ILE A 121 1.57 1.26 -18.13
CA ILE A 121 0.73 2.07 -19.01
C ILE A 121 0.38 1.18 -20.20
N GLU A 122 -0.84 0.65 -20.23
CA GLU A 122 -1.35 -0.03 -21.42
C GLU A 122 -2.04 0.99 -22.34
N ILE A 123 -1.54 1.10 -23.57
CA ILE A 123 -2.16 1.90 -24.62
C ILE A 123 -3.12 1.00 -25.38
N SER A 124 -4.27 0.69 -24.80
CA SER A 124 -5.41 0.12 -25.51
C SER A 124 -6.07 1.24 -26.33
N GLY A 125 -6.14 1.04 -27.65
CA GLY A 125 -6.88 1.94 -28.55
C GLY A 125 -8.33 2.08 -28.05
N LEU A 126 -8.73 3.33 -27.74
CA LEU A 126 -10.01 3.71 -27.12
C LEU A 126 -10.23 3.19 -25.68
N GLY A 127 -9.38 3.66 -24.76
CA GLY A 127 -9.67 3.66 -23.32
C GLY A 127 -8.50 3.08 -22.53
N THR A 128 -7.75 3.95 -21.85
CA THR A 128 -6.62 3.56 -21.00
C THR A 128 -7.14 2.84 -19.75
N GLU A 129 -6.95 1.53 -19.67
CA GLU A 129 -6.99 0.79 -18.40
C GLU A 129 -5.63 0.92 -17.71
N GLU A 130 -5.62 1.26 -16.43
CA GLU A 130 -4.40 1.40 -15.63
C GLU A 130 -4.17 0.12 -14.83
N GLU A 131 -3.11 -0.62 -15.17
CA GLU A 131 -2.64 -1.79 -14.40
C GLU A 131 -1.34 -1.46 -13.66
N TYR A 132 -1.05 -2.20 -12.58
CA TYR A 132 0.22 -2.11 -11.86
C TYR A 132 0.92 -3.47 -11.90
N GLU A 133 2.24 -3.48 -12.12
CA GLU A 133 3.05 -4.70 -12.17
C GLU A 133 4.19 -4.64 -11.14
N ILE A 134 4.40 -5.75 -10.42
CA ILE A 134 5.54 -5.91 -9.51
C ILE A 134 6.72 -6.42 -10.35
N ILE A 135 7.76 -5.61 -10.51
CA ILE A 135 8.96 -6.03 -11.23
C ILE A 135 10.01 -6.46 -10.21
N GLU A 136 10.27 -7.77 -10.12
CA GLU A 136 11.42 -8.29 -9.36
C GLU A 136 12.72 -8.06 -10.16
N LYS A 137 13.38 -6.93 -9.96
CA LYS A 137 14.79 -6.81 -10.40
C LYS A 137 15.67 -7.56 -9.41
N LYS A 138 16.08 -8.78 -9.77
CA LYS A 138 17.23 -9.42 -9.12
C LYS A 138 18.44 -8.50 -9.31
N LYS A 139 18.96 -7.97 -8.20
CA LYS A 139 20.25 -7.28 -8.19
C LYS A 139 21.27 -8.26 -8.77
N SER A 140 21.83 -7.95 -9.94
CA SER A 140 22.95 -8.70 -10.48
C SER A 140 24.03 -8.74 -9.39
N GLU A 141 24.40 -9.94 -8.96
CA GLU A 141 25.59 -10.13 -8.15
C GLU A 141 26.76 -9.54 -8.92
N ASP A 142 27.27 -8.44 -8.39
CA ASP A 142 28.50 -7.82 -8.82
C ASP A 142 29.62 -8.82 -8.50
N LYS A 143 29.96 -9.67 -9.47
CA LYS A 143 31.20 -10.43 -9.44
C LYS A 143 32.32 -9.44 -9.68
N THR A 144 32.82 -8.85 -8.60
CA THR A 144 34.13 -8.22 -8.58
C THR A 144 35.11 -9.19 -7.92
N GLU A 145 35.96 -9.76 -8.78
CA GLU A 145 37.25 -10.44 -8.57
C GLU A 145 37.30 -11.78 -7.83
#